data_AF-G7K8H6-F1
#
_entry.id   AF-G7K8H6-F1
#
_cell.length_a   1.000
_cell.length_b   1.000
_cell.length_c   1.000
_cell.angle_alpha   90.00
_cell.angle_beta   90.00
_cell.angle_gamma   90.00
#
_symmetry.space_group_name_H-M   'P 1'
#
loop_
_entity.id
_entity.type
_entity.pdbx_description
1 polymer ?
#
loop_
_entity_poly.entity_id
_entity_poly.type
_entity_poly.pdbx_seq_one_letter_code
_entity_poly.pdbx_strand_id
1 'polypeptide(L)'
;MKTRNQLVWPIFYKMEPTTIRHLKNSYEKAMDEHEEKFGKDSEKLKAWRSALFEVANLKGRHLKYGYEYELIEKIVEMAIKI
;
A
#
# COMPACT_ATOMS: atom_id res chain seq x y z
N MET A 1 -13.10 6.33 -2.99
CA MET A 1 -12.78 6.56 -1.57
C MET A 1 -14.02 6.92 -0.75
N LYS A 2 -14.53 5.98 0.07
CA LYS A 2 -15.54 6.30 1.09
C LYS A 2 -14.86 7.15 2.17
N THR A 3 -15.08 8.46 2.15
CA THR A 3 -14.38 9.39 3.03
C THR A 3 -15.04 9.43 4.41
N ARG A 4 -14.33 8.92 5.42
CA ARG A 4 -14.57 9.26 6.84
C ARG A 4 -13.75 10.48 7.28
N ASN A 5 -13.34 11.34 6.33
CA ASN A 5 -12.35 12.42 6.53
C ASN A 5 -11.04 11.96 7.21
N GLN A 6 -10.65 10.70 6.98
CA GLN A 6 -9.37 10.18 7.46
C GLN A 6 -8.26 10.57 6.50
N LEU A 7 -7.20 11.17 7.03
CA LEU A 7 -5.98 11.40 6.28
C LEU A 7 -5.23 10.07 6.12
N VAL A 8 -4.91 9.72 4.88
CA VAL A 8 -4.12 8.54 4.55
C VAL A 8 -2.92 8.97 3.73
N TRP A 9 -1.73 8.61 4.19
CA TRP A 9 -0.49 8.95 3.53
C TRP A 9 0.39 7.70 3.35
N PRO A 10 0.38 7.10 2.15
CA PRO A 10 1.12 5.86 1.91
C PRO A 10 2.63 6.07 1.88
N ILE A 11 3.36 5.15 2.51
CA ILE A 11 4.82 5.05 2.43
C ILE A 11 5.18 3.79 1.65
N PHE A 12 5.83 3.97 0.50
CA PHE A 12 6.30 2.90 -0.37
C PHE A 12 7.77 2.65 -0.08
N TYR A 13 8.04 1.66 0.78
CA TYR A 13 9.39 1.31 1.21
C TYR A 13 10.03 0.30 0.26
N LYS A 14 11.15 0.68 -0.38
CA LYS A 14 11.94 -0.14 -1.31
C LYS A 14 11.10 -0.83 -2.42
N MET A 15 9.96 -0.24 -2.77
CA MET A 15 9.04 -0.78 -3.76
C MET A 15 8.44 0.32 -4.63
N GLU A 16 8.11 -0.04 -5.86
CA GLU A 16 7.36 0.82 -6.77
C GLU A 16 5.85 0.65 -6.52
N PRO A 17 5.07 1.73 -6.36
CA PRO A 17 3.61 1.66 -6.22
C PRO A 17 2.93 1.01 -7.41
N THR A 18 3.55 1.04 -8.59
CA THR A 18 3.04 0.36 -9.79
C THR A 18 2.92 -1.15 -9.57
N THR A 19 3.81 -1.75 -8.78
CA THR A 19 3.72 -3.16 -8.36
C THR A 19 2.45 -3.40 -7.56
N ILE A 20 2.11 -2.51 -6.63
CA ILE A 20 0.91 -2.62 -5.79
C ILE A 20 -0.36 -2.34 -6.60
N ARG A 21 -0.34 -1.28 -7.44
CA ARG A 21 -1.45 -0.87 -8.30
C ARG A 21 -1.91 -1.99 -9.22
N HIS A 22 -0.97 -2.79 -9.72
CA HIS A 22 -1.25 -3.92 -10.60
C HIS A 22 -1.14 -5.27 -9.91
N LEU A 23 -0.98 -5.29 -8.58
CA LEU A 23 -0.83 -6.50 -7.75
C LEU A 23 0.17 -7.51 -8.34
N LYS A 24 1.34 -7.03 -8.77
CA LYS A 24 2.39 -7.86 -9.40
C LYS A 24 3.35 -8.44 -8.37
N ASN A 25 4.19 -9.38 -8.83
CA ASN A 25 5.28 -9.99 -8.06
C ASN A 25 4.75 -10.69 -6.80
N SER A 26 5.29 -10.36 -5.63
CA SER A 26 4.87 -10.95 -4.35
C SER A 26 3.38 -10.73 -4.04
N TYR A 27 2.77 -9.65 -4.53
CA TYR A 27 1.35 -9.39 -4.32
C TYR A 27 0.46 -10.34 -5.12
N GLU A 28 0.91 -10.76 -6.31
CA GLU A 28 0.17 -11.72 -7.14
C GLU A 28 0.11 -13.06 -6.42
N LYS A 29 1.28 -13.60 -6.07
CA LYS A 29 1.40 -14.86 -5.34
C LYS A 29 0.60 -14.86 -4.02
N ALA A 30 0.68 -13.78 -3.25
CA ALA A 30 -0.08 -13.67 -2.01
C ALA A 30 -1.60 -13.62 -2.24
N MET A 31 -2.05 -12.99 -3.33
CA MET A 31 -3.47 -12.97 -3.69
C MET A 31 -3.96 -14.37 -4.11
N ASP A 32 -3.15 -15.13 -4.85
CA ASP A 32 -3.48 -16.51 -5.24
C ASP A 32 -3.60 -17.43 -4.01
N GLU A 33 -2.63 -17.38 -3.09
CA GLU A 33 -2.67 -18.13 -1.83
C GLU A 33 -3.91 -17.76 -0.98
N HIS A 34 -4.31 -16.48 -1.02
CA HIS A 34 -5.53 -16.05 -0.35
C HIS A 34 -6.80 -16.49 -1.07
N GLU A 35 -6.82 -16.54 -2.41
CA GLU A 35 -7.94 -17.09 -3.18
C GLU A 35 -8.15 -18.58 -2.90
N GLU A 36 -7.08 -19.37 -2.79
CA GLU A 36 -7.19 -20.78 -2.41
C GLU A 36 -7.80 -20.95 -1.02
N LYS A 37 -7.45 -20.07 -0.08
CA LYS A 37 -7.91 -20.13 1.32
C LYS A 37 -9.35 -19.61 1.51
N PHE A 38 -9.72 -18.54 0.83
CA PHE A 38 -10.99 -17.82 1.07
C PHE A 38 -12.01 -17.98 -0.05
N GLY A 39 -11.63 -18.61 -1.17
CA GLY A 39 -12.42 -18.72 -2.38
C GLY A 39 -12.29 -17.50 -3.29
N LYS A 40 -12.36 -17.73 -4.61
CA LYS A 40 -12.23 -16.69 -5.64
C LYS A 40 -13.28 -15.57 -5.53
N ASP A 41 -14.48 -15.92 -5.07
CA ASP A 41 -15.60 -14.97 -4.91
C ASP A 41 -15.61 -14.25 -3.56
N SER A 42 -14.55 -14.38 -2.76
CA SER A 42 -14.48 -13.75 -1.45
C SER A 42 -14.60 -12.22 -1.56
N GLU A 43 -15.68 -11.68 -0.99
CA GLU A 43 -15.87 -10.23 -0.85
C GLU A 43 -14.71 -9.56 -0.09
N LYS A 44 -14.07 -10.31 0.81
CA LYS A 44 -12.87 -9.85 1.53
C LYS A 44 -11.68 -9.62 0.57
N LEU A 45 -11.45 -10.52 -0.38
CA LEU A 45 -10.38 -10.36 -1.36
C LEU A 45 -10.67 -9.23 -2.34
N LYS A 46 -11.93 -9.09 -2.78
CA LYS A 46 -12.35 -7.94 -3.60
C LYS A 46 -12.10 -6.62 -2.86
N ALA A 47 -12.44 -6.55 -1.57
CA ALA A 47 -12.18 -5.37 -0.75
C ALA A 47 -10.67 -5.06 -0.60
N TRP A 48 -9.83 -6.08 -0.40
CA TRP A 48 -8.38 -5.91 -0.31
C TRP A 48 -7.75 -5.42 -1.61
N ARG A 49 -8.16 -6.00 -2.76
CA ARG A 49 -7.72 -5.55 -4.09
C ARG A 49 -8.07 -4.09 -4.33
N SER A 50 -9.30 -3.72 -4.01
CA SER A 50 -9.77 -2.33 -4.13
C SER A 50 -8.99 -1.39 -3.23
N ALA A 51 -8.77 -1.76 -1.96
CA ALA A 51 -8.01 -0.94 -1.02
C ALA A 51 -6.55 -0.74 -1.44
N LEU A 52 -5.86 -1.80 -1.89
CA LEU A 52 -4.48 -1.71 -2.40
C LEU A 52 -4.40 -0.84 -3.65
N PHE A 53 -5.37 -0.97 -4.56
CA PHE A 53 -5.46 -0.10 -5.74
C PHE A 53 -5.70 1.37 -5.35
N GLU A 54 -6.62 1.66 -4.43
CA GLU A 54 -6.86 3.03 -3.97
C GLU A 54 -5.60 3.61 -3.31
N VAL A 55 -4.95 2.88 -2.39
CA VAL A 55 -3.73 3.32 -1.70
C VAL A 55 -2.58 3.56 -2.67
N ALA A 56 -2.40 2.71 -3.69
CA ALA A 56 -1.35 2.87 -4.71
C ALA A 56 -1.58 4.04 -5.68
N ASN A 57 -2.77 4.66 -5.65
CA ASN A 57 -3.11 5.85 -6.42
C ASN A 57 -3.10 7.14 -5.57
N LEU A 58 -2.98 7.04 -4.24
CA LEU A 58 -2.79 8.19 -3.38
C LEU A 58 -1.38 8.78 -3.56
N LYS A 59 -1.25 10.09 -3.30
CA LYS A 59 0.06 10.75 -3.21
C LYS A 59 0.79 10.24 -1.97
N GLY A 60 1.80 9.40 -2.18
CA GLY A 60 2.64 8.85 -1.12
C GLY A 60 4.11 9.30 -1.22
N ARG A 61 4.95 8.70 -0.39
CA ARG A 61 6.43 8.83 -0.49
C ARG A 61 7.05 7.53 -0.90
N HIS A 62 8.03 7.61 -1.79
CA HIS A 62 8.82 6.48 -2.22
C HIS A 62 10.18 6.54 -1.51
N LEU A 63 10.43 5.57 -0.65
CA LEU A 63 11.64 5.49 0.15
C LEU A 63 12.49 4.34 -0.41
N LYS A 64 13.28 4.64 -1.44
CA LYS A 64 14.02 3.63 -2.22
C LYS A 64 15.47 3.47 -1.76
N TYR A 65 16.08 4.53 -1.24
CA TYR A 65 17.49 4.59 -0.86
C TYR A 65 17.68 5.36 0.46
N GLY A 66 18.80 5.13 1.13
CA GLY A 66 19.16 5.76 2.41
C GLY A 66 19.11 4.78 3.58
N TYR A 67 19.67 5.21 4.71
CA TYR A 67 19.58 4.47 5.95
C TYR A 67 18.18 4.57 6.54
N GLU A 68 17.70 3.50 7.18
CA GLU A 68 16.35 3.46 7.75
C GLU A 68 16.11 4.57 8.77
N TYR A 69 17.12 4.94 9.57
CA TYR A 69 16.99 6.03 10.53
C TYR A 69 16.68 7.39 9.86
N GLU A 70 17.32 7.70 8.73
CA GLU A 70 17.09 8.93 7.97
C GLU A 70 15.69 8.94 7.34
N LEU A 71 15.22 7.78 6.91
CA LEU A 71 13.89 7.61 6.34
C LEU A 71 12.81 7.80 7.41
N ILE A 72 13.02 7.25 8.60
CA ILE A 72 12.13 7.40 9.75
C ILE A 72 12.08 8.86 10.21
N GLU A 73 13.23 9.52 10.34
CA GLU A 73 13.31 10.95 10.71
C GLU A 73 12.47 11.81 9.75
N LYS A 74 12.63 11.60 8.43
CA LYS A 74 11.82 12.28 7.41
C LYS A 74 10.32 12.01 7.57
N ILE A 75 9.91 10.77 7.85
CA ILE A 75 8.51 10.44 8.09
C ILE A 75 7.96 11.20 9.29
N VAL A 76 8.72 11.25 10.40
CA VAL A 76 8.33 11.95 11.63
C VAL A 76 8.17 13.46 11.37
N GLU A 77 9.15 14.09 10.71
CA GLU A 77 9.07 15.51 10.36
C GLU A 77 7.84 15.84 9.50
N MET A 78 7.49 14.97 8.56
CA MET A 78 6.31 15.13 7.72
C MET A 78 5.01 14.95 8.50
N ALA A 79 4.96 13.98 9.42
CA ALA A 79 3.79 13.75 10.27
C ALA A 79 3.49 14.92 11.21
N ILE A 80 4.52 15.64 11.68
CA ILE A 80 4.36 16.82 12.54
C ILE A 80 3.83 18.04 11.77
N LYS A 81 4.09 18.13 10.47
CA LYS A 81 3.69 19.27 9.60
C LYS A 81 2.28 19.14 9.03
N ILE A 82 1.58 18.05 9.35
CA ILE A 82 0.23 17.73 8.88
C ILE A 82 -0.83 18.37 9.77
#